data_AF-A0A2D7LMC5-F1
#
_entry.id   AF-A0A2D7LMC5-F1
#
_cell.length_a   1.000
_cell.length_b   1.000
_cell.length_c   1.000
_cell.angle_alpha   90.00
_cell.angle_beta   90.00
_cell.angle_gamma   90.00
#
_symmetry.space_group_name_H-M   'P 1'
#
loop_
_entity.id
_entity.type
_entity.pdbx_description
1 polymer ?
#
loop_
_entity_poly.entity_id
_entity_poly.type
_entity_poly.pdbx_seq_one_letter_code
_entity_poly.pdbx_strand_id
1 'polypeptide(L)' 'MSSWWSNFWDKVTGTEQVKVRSRNKKGHYVADDKSTPDVNEAYTTVRKKRGRPSKVSIDNNE' A
#
# COMPACT_ATOMS: atom_id res chain seq x y z
N MET A 1 12.79 -19.79 -9.74
CA MET A 1 12.56 -20.67 -8.57
C MET A 1 12.24 -19.77 -7.37
N SER A 2 11.25 -20.10 -6.52
CA SER A 2 10.89 -19.39 -5.27
C SER A 2 9.86 -18.24 -5.34
N SER A 3 8.74 -18.45 -6.06
CA SER A 3 7.52 -17.63 -5.86
C SER A 3 6.65 -18.16 -4.70
N TRP A 4 6.72 -19.47 -4.42
CA TRP A 4 5.92 -20.11 -3.38
C TRP A 4 6.31 -19.71 -1.95
N TRP A 5 7.61 -19.59 -1.69
CA TRP A 5 8.13 -19.26 -0.35
C TRP A 5 7.85 -17.79 0.03
N SER A 6 7.95 -16.86 -0.91
CA SER A 6 7.70 -15.44 -0.68
C SER A 6 6.24 -15.16 -0.29
N ASN A 7 5.30 -15.84 -0.96
CA ASN A 7 3.87 -15.74 -0.65
C ASN A 7 3.52 -16.32 0.73
N PHE A 8 4.28 -17.30 1.21
CA PHE A 8 4.13 -17.84 2.55
C PHE A 8 4.61 -16.84 3.61
N TRP A 9 5.80 -16.25 3.42
CA TRP A 9 6.32 -15.23 4.33
C TRP A 9 5.44 -13.99 4.37
N ASP A 10 4.94 -13.48 3.23
CA ASP A 10 4.00 -12.34 3.22
C ASP A 10 2.68 -12.64 3.96
N LYS A 11 2.18 -13.89 3.91
CA LYS A 11 1.01 -14.32 4.70
C LYS A 11 1.31 -14.43 6.19
N VAL A 12 2.50 -14.91 6.57
CA VAL A 12 2.92 -15.07 7.97
C VAL A 12 3.25 -13.72 8.62
N THR A 13 3.93 -12.82 7.90
CA THR A 13 4.23 -11.46 8.40
C THR A 13 3.00 -10.54 8.36
N GLY A 14 1.93 -10.96 7.67
CA GLY A 14 0.69 -10.20 7.56
C GLY A 14 0.92 -8.84 6.92
N THR A 15 1.84 -8.73 5.97
CA THR A 15 2.17 -7.47 5.31
C THR A 15 1.54 -7.39 3.93
N GLU A 16 1.03 -6.22 3.57
CA GLU A 16 0.42 -5.95 2.28
C GLU A 16 1.12 -4.76 1.61
N GLN A 17 1.28 -4.84 0.29
CA GLN A 17 1.82 -3.75 -0.52
C GLN A 17 0.71 -2.74 -0.79
N VAL A 18 0.87 -1.53 -0.27
CA VAL A 18 -0.10 -0.45 -0.44
C VAL A 18 0.57 0.71 -1.18
N LYS A 19 -0.10 1.22 -2.20
CA LYS A 19 0.32 2.43 -2.93
C LYS A 19 -0.08 3.64 -2.09
N VAL A 20 0.90 4.40 -1.60
CA VAL A 20 0.69 5.61 -0.79
C VAL A 20 1.26 6.83 -1.51
N ARG A 21 0.68 8.01 -1.28
CA ARG A 21 1.21 9.25 -1.84
C ARG A 21 2.58 9.58 -1.23
N SER A 22 3.56 9.85 -2.08
CA SER A 22 4.89 10.26 -1.68
C SER A 22 4.89 11.66 -1.06
N ARG A 23 5.66 11.85 0.01
CA ARG A 23 5.88 13.15 0.64
C ARG A 23 7.37 13.48 0.58
N ASN A 24 7.70 14.75 0.33
CA ASN A 24 9.07 15.23 0.40
C ASN A 24 9.54 15.40 1.85
N LYS A 25 10.83 15.70 2.06
CA LYS A 25 11.43 15.91 3.40
C LYS A 25 10.74 17.02 4.22
N LYS A 26 10.01 17.93 3.56
CA LYS A 26 9.24 19.01 4.20
C LYS A 26 7.79 18.61 4.50
N GLY A 27 7.39 17.37 4.18
CA GLY A 27 6.05 16.84 4.41
C GLY A 27 5.02 17.19 3.32
N HIS A 28 5.40 17.92 2.27
CA HIS A 28 4.50 18.23 1.17
C HIS A 28 4.38 17.06 0.20
N TYR A 29 3.21 16.90 -0.41
CA TYR A 29 3.00 15.91 -1.45
C TYR A 29 3.87 16.22 -2.68
N VAL A 30 4.51 15.17 -3.19
CA VAL A 30 5.26 15.27 -4.45
C VAL A 30 4.24 15.28 -5.59
N ALA A 31 4.33 16.29 -6.45
CA ALA A 31 3.56 16.35 -7.69
C ALA A 31 4.17 15.37 -8.70
N ASP A 32 3.36 14.91 -9.63
CA ASP A 32 3.83 14.04 -10.71
C ASP A 32 4.67 14.88 -11.69
N ASP A 33 5.89 14.43 -11.99
CA ASP A 33 6.70 15.08 -13.02
C ASP A 33 6.18 14.67 -14.41
N LYS A 34 5.65 15.65 -15.14
CA LYS A 34 5.13 15.46 -16.50
C LYS A 34 6.22 15.12 -17.51
N SER A 35 7.49 15.28 -17.15
CA SER A 35 8.63 14.93 -17.99
C SER A 35 8.97 13.44 -17.99
N THR A 36 8.44 12.66 -17.04
CA THR A 36 8.64 11.19 -16.96
C THR A 36 7.31 10.45 -16.98
N PRO A 37 6.69 10.24 -18.15
CA PRO A 37 5.35 9.62 -18.25
C PRO A 37 5.30 8.18 -17.73
N ASP A 38 6.44 7.49 -17.68
CA ASP A 38 6.54 6.09 -17.24
C ASP A 38 6.71 5.94 -15.73
N VAL A 39 7.11 6.99 -15.00
CA VAL A 39 7.41 6.93 -13.57
C VAL A 39 6.44 7.83 -12.81
N ASN A 40 5.52 7.21 -12.07
CA ASN A 40 4.60 7.95 -11.22
C ASN A 40 5.26 8.27 -9.86
N GLU A 41 5.97 9.39 -9.81
CA GLU A 41 6.72 9.85 -8.61
C GLU A 41 5.80 10.26 -7.46
N ALA A 42 4.54 10.60 -7.78
CA ALA A 42 3.53 10.99 -6.80
C ALA A 42 3.13 9.84 -5.86
N TYR A 43 3.42 8.58 -6.21
CA TYR A 43 3.07 7.42 -5.40
C TYR A 43 4.22 6.44 -5.22
N THR A 44 4.41 5.98 -3.98
CA THR A 44 5.35 4.92 -3.63
C THR A 44 4.60 3.69 -3.14
N THR A 45 5.09 2.51 -3.49
CA THR A 45 4.59 1.25 -2.94
C THR A 45 5.32 0.96 -1.64
N VAL A 46 4.57 0.90 -0.53
CA VAL A 46 5.12 0.57 0.79
C VAL A 46 4.50 -0.71 1.31
N ARG A 47 5.29 -1.53 2.02
CA ARG A 47 4.76 -2.67 2.78
C ARG A 47 4.22 -2.15 4.12
N LYS A 48 2.91 -2.31 4.33
CA LYS A 48 2.26 -2.02 5.62
C LYS A 48 1.75 -3.32 6.25
N LYS A 49 1.73 -3.37 7.58
CA LYS A 49 1.03 -4.45 8.28
C LYS A 49 -0.45 -4.35 7.94
N ARG A 50 -1.05 -5.48 7.57
CA ARG A 50 -2.50 -5.60 7.41
C ARG A 50 -3.14 -5.20 8.72
N GLY A 51 -3.99 -4.18 8.67
CA GLY A 51 -4.83 -3.83 9.79
C GLY A 51 -5.72 -5.01 10.15
N ARG A 52 -6.12 -5.09 11.42
CA ARG A 52 -7.14 -6.05 11.83
C ARG A 52 -8.40 -5.78 10.97
N PRO A 53 -9.02 -6.80 10.36
CA PRO A 53 -10.24 -6.58 9.58
C PRO A 53 -11.23 -5.81 10.44
N SER A 54 -11.77 -4.72 9.90
CA SER A 54 -12.86 -4.00 10.56
C SER A 54 -14.00 -4.98 10.78
N LYS A 55 -14.62 -4.94 11.97
CA LYS A 55 -15.91 -5.62 12.14
C LYS A 55 -16.87 -4.94 11.16
N VAL A 56 -17.36 -5.69 10.17
CA VAL A 56 -18.49 -5.26 9.36
C VAL A 56 -19.66 -5.13 10.33
N SER A 57 -20.10 -3.92 10.64
CA SER A 57 -21.39 -3.70 11.27
C SER A 57 -22.44 -3.95 10.18
N ILE A 58 -23.08 -5.11 10.25
CA ILE A 58 -24.30 -5.35 9.47
C ILE A 58 -25.38 -4.60 10.24
N ASP A 59 -25.62 -3.34 9.87
CA ASP A 59 -26.73 -2.57 10.40
C ASP A 59 -28.00 -3.11 9.72
N ASN A 60 -28.61 -4.12 10.34
CA ASN A 60 -29.94 -4.59 9.96
C ASN A 60 -30.94 -3.50 10.36
N ASN A 61 -31.29 -2.63 9.42
CA ASN A 61 -32.40 -1.70 9.58
C ASN A 61 -33.67 -2.47 9.18
N GLU A 62 -34.43 -2.93 10.18
CA GLU A 62 -35.81 -3.43 10.04
C GLU A 62 -36.79 -2.27 9.80
#